data_AF-A0A3B9RU63-F1
#
_entry.id   AF-A0A3B9RU63-F1
#
_cell.length_a   1.000
_cell.length_b   1.000
_cell.length_c   1.000
_cell.angle_alpha   90.00
_cell.angle_beta   90.00
_cell.angle_gamma   90.00
#
_symmetry.space_group_name_H-M   'P 1'
#
loop_
_entity.id
_entity.type
_entity.pdbx_description
1 polymer ?
#
loop_
_entity_poly.entity_id
_entity_poly.type
_entity_poly.pdbx_seq_one_letter_code
_entity_poly.pdbx_strand_id
1 'polypeptide(L)'
;MSYLIAPSLLAADFTCLAQEVDKVLNAGADLIHLDVMDNHYVPNLSFGPLVCQQLVKRFPKAKFDVHLMAFNVDELIRQFANAGAYRISIHPDATIHLDRSLALIRELDCQAGIVLNPAASIEHLTWV
;
A
#
# COMPACT_ATOMS: atom_id res chain seq x y z
N MET A 1 -4.66 -15.38 17.09
CA MET A 1 -4.32 -14.64 15.86
C MET A 1 -5.63 -14.39 15.12
N SER A 2 -5.94 -13.15 14.75
CA SER A 2 -7.09 -12.86 13.89
C SER A 2 -6.65 -13.00 12.44
N TYR A 3 -7.45 -13.65 11.61
CA TYR A 3 -7.27 -13.60 10.17
C TYR A 3 -7.79 -12.26 9.65
N LEU A 4 -7.14 -11.71 8.62
CA LEU A 4 -7.56 -10.49 7.95
C LEU A 4 -7.81 -10.77 6.47
N ILE A 5 -8.87 -10.21 5.92
CA ILE A 5 -9.18 -10.23 4.49
C ILE A 5 -9.02 -8.81 3.95
N ALA A 6 -8.15 -8.67 2.94
CA ALA A 6 -7.80 -7.39 2.32
C ALA A 6 -8.03 -7.45 0.80
N PRO A 7 -9.25 -7.15 0.30
CA PRO A 7 -9.53 -7.15 -1.13
C PRO A 7 -8.68 -6.11 -1.86
N SER A 8 -8.03 -6.51 -2.96
CA SER A 8 -7.24 -5.61 -3.80
C SER A 8 -8.14 -4.85 -4.78
N LEU A 9 -8.05 -3.51 -4.77
CA LEU A 9 -8.76 -2.67 -5.72
C LEU A 9 -8.21 -2.77 -7.15
N LEU A 10 -7.06 -3.39 -7.36
CA LEU A 10 -6.55 -3.62 -8.71
C LEU A 10 -7.51 -4.48 -9.56
N ALA A 11 -8.29 -5.35 -8.91
CA ALA A 11 -9.29 -6.21 -9.55
C ALA A 11 -10.71 -5.61 -9.57
N ALA A 12 -10.90 -4.41 -9.03
CA ALA A 12 -12.20 -3.77 -8.93
C ALA A 12 -12.61 -3.11 -10.26
N ASP A 13 -13.89 -2.80 -10.39
CA ASP A 13 -14.36 -1.91 -11.45
C ASP A 13 -13.96 -0.46 -11.17
N PHE A 14 -12.92 0.01 -11.86
CA PHE A 14 -12.39 1.37 -11.74
C PHE A 14 -13.42 2.46 -12.10
N THR A 15 -14.45 2.15 -12.87
CA THR A 15 -15.50 3.13 -13.22
C THR A 15 -16.41 3.46 -12.02
N CYS A 16 -16.42 2.60 -10.98
CA CYS A 16 -17.29 2.75 -9.82
C CYS A 16 -16.61 2.41 -8.48
N LEU A 17 -15.32 2.74 -8.30
CA LEU A 17 -14.50 2.39 -7.11
C LEU A 17 -15.18 2.60 -5.75
N ALA A 18 -15.92 3.70 -5.56
CA ALA A 18 -16.62 3.94 -4.29
C ALA A 18 -17.67 2.85 -4.00
N GLN A 19 -18.39 2.37 -5.01
CA GLN A 19 -19.37 1.28 -4.85
C GLN A 19 -18.66 -0.05 -4.59
N GLU A 20 -17.54 -0.31 -5.27
CA GLU A 20 -16.74 -1.52 -5.06
C GLU A 20 -16.18 -1.60 -3.63
N VAL A 21 -15.65 -0.50 -3.10
CA VAL A 21 -15.18 -0.41 -1.71
C VAL A 21 -16.33 -0.64 -0.72
N ASP A 22 -17.49 -0.02 -0.94
CA ASP A 22 -18.67 -0.20 -0.07
C ASP A 22 -19.14 -1.66 -0.03
N LYS A 23 -19.19 -2.34 -1.19
CA LYS A 23 -19.56 -3.75 -1.28
C LYS A 23 -18.63 -4.63 -0.46
N VAL A 24 -17.31 -4.47 -0.60
CA VAL A 24 -16.36 -5.35 0.11
C VAL A 24 -16.30 -5.06 1.60
N LEU A 25 -16.46 -3.80 2.03
CA LEU A 25 -16.59 -3.47 3.45
C LEU A 25 -17.84 -4.09 4.07
N ASN A 26 -18.98 -4.01 3.37
CA ASN A 26 -20.23 -4.64 3.81
C ASN A 26 -20.15 -6.18 3.81
N ALA A 27 -19.29 -6.76 2.97
CA ALA A 27 -19.00 -8.20 2.95
C ALA A 27 -18.03 -8.65 4.07
N GLY A 28 -17.50 -7.72 4.87
CA GLY A 28 -16.64 -8.02 6.01
C GLY A 28 -15.13 -7.88 5.74
N ALA A 29 -14.71 -7.11 4.74
CA ALA A 29 -13.29 -6.80 4.56
C ALA A 29 -12.71 -6.03 5.75
N ASP A 30 -11.51 -6.44 6.20
CA ASP A 30 -10.79 -5.80 7.30
C ASP A 30 -9.95 -4.61 6.84
N LEU A 31 -9.43 -4.70 5.62
CA LEU A 31 -8.56 -3.72 4.97
C LEU A 31 -8.96 -3.56 3.50
N ILE A 32 -8.60 -2.43 2.90
CA ILE A 32 -8.67 -2.22 1.45
C ILE A 32 -7.25 -2.17 0.91
N HIS A 33 -6.88 -3.13 0.05
CA HIS A 33 -5.53 -3.24 -0.47
C HIS A 33 -5.36 -2.43 -1.76
N LEU A 34 -4.27 -1.66 -1.84
CA LEU A 34 -3.94 -0.74 -2.91
C LEU A 34 -2.60 -1.12 -3.53
N ASP A 35 -2.63 -1.77 -4.69
CA ASP A 35 -1.45 -2.10 -5.49
C ASP A 35 -1.02 -0.91 -6.36
N VAL A 36 0.03 -0.23 -5.93
CA VAL A 36 0.55 1.01 -6.56
C VAL A 36 1.76 0.68 -7.42
N MET A 37 1.66 0.96 -8.72
CA MET A 37 2.67 0.59 -9.71
C MET A 37 3.10 1.84 -10.50
N ASP A 38 4.39 2.00 -10.77
CA ASP A 38 4.98 3.18 -11.45
C ASP A 38 5.43 2.93 -12.90
N ASN A 39 5.17 1.75 -13.46
CA ASN A 39 5.64 1.30 -14.77
C ASN A 39 7.17 1.18 -14.93
N HIS A 40 7.93 1.25 -13.83
CA HIS A 40 9.39 1.08 -13.81
C HIS A 40 9.78 -0.14 -12.99
N TYR A 41 9.26 -0.25 -11.77
CA TYR A 41 9.51 -1.42 -10.90
C TYR A 41 8.79 -2.67 -11.42
N VAL A 42 7.56 -2.48 -11.92
CA VAL A 42 6.77 -3.51 -12.63
C VAL A 42 6.27 -2.95 -13.96
N PRO A 43 6.01 -3.78 -14.99
CA PRO A 43 5.61 -3.32 -16.32
C PRO A 43 4.12 -2.96 -16.41
N ASN A 44 3.62 -2.17 -15.45
CA ASN A 44 2.26 -1.64 -15.44
C ASN A 44 2.17 -0.33 -14.66
N LEU A 45 1.17 0.50 -14.95
CA LEU A 45 0.85 1.74 -14.24
C LEU A 45 -0.56 1.64 -13.65
N SER A 46 -0.72 1.77 -12.34
CA SER A 46 -2.04 1.69 -11.69
C SER A 46 -2.59 3.08 -11.33
N PHE A 47 -2.47 3.49 -10.08
CA PHE A 47 -3.03 4.73 -9.56
C PHE A 47 -2.17 5.32 -8.46
N GLY A 48 -2.30 6.62 -8.24
CA GLY A 48 -1.49 7.38 -7.30
C GLY A 48 -2.20 7.76 -5.99
N PRO A 49 -1.52 8.55 -5.14
CA PRO A 49 -2.01 9.00 -3.84
C PRO A 49 -3.35 9.75 -3.89
N LEU A 50 -3.67 10.39 -5.02
CA LEU A 50 -4.95 11.08 -5.20
C LEU A 50 -6.14 10.11 -5.04
N VAL A 51 -6.05 8.90 -5.60
CA VAL A 51 -7.12 7.89 -5.47
C VAL A 51 -7.28 7.45 -4.02
N CYS A 52 -6.16 7.18 -3.33
CA CYS A 52 -6.15 6.87 -1.89
C CYS A 52 -6.84 7.99 -1.09
N GLN A 53 -6.46 9.25 -1.33
CA GLN A 53 -7.01 10.39 -0.60
C GLN A 53 -8.53 10.52 -0.78
N GLN A 54 -9.04 10.32 -1.99
CA GLN A 54 -10.48 10.38 -2.25
C GLN A 54 -11.24 9.25 -1.55
N LEU A 55 -10.68 8.03 -1.56
CA LEU A 55 -11.28 6.88 -0.89
C LEU A 55 -11.27 7.02 0.63
N VAL A 56 -10.15 7.48 1.22
CA VAL A 56 -10.06 7.76 2.66
C VAL A 56 -11.09 8.79 3.09
N LYS A 57 -11.25 9.89 2.33
CA LYS A 57 -12.29 10.91 2.60
C LYS A 57 -13.69 10.31 2.56
N ARG A 58 -13.97 9.40 1.63
CA ARG A 58 -15.28 8.75 1.49
C ARG A 58 -15.55 7.69 2.57
N PHE A 59 -14.51 6.99 3.02
CA PHE A 59 -14.57 5.87 3.96
C PHE A 59 -13.60 6.09 5.15
N PRO A 60 -13.84 7.09 6.01
CA PRO A 60 -12.87 7.51 7.05
C PRO A 60 -12.61 6.47 8.15
N LYS A 61 -13.43 5.41 8.23
CA LYS A 61 -13.25 4.30 9.17
C LYS A 61 -12.53 3.10 8.55
N ALA A 62 -12.43 3.05 7.22
CA ALA A 62 -11.74 1.97 6.52
C ALA A 62 -10.22 2.15 6.62
N LYS A 63 -9.51 1.03 6.66
CA LYS A 63 -8.04 1.02 6.71
C LYS A 63 -7.50 0.68 5.32
N PHE A 64 -6.66 1.55 4.79
CA PHE A 64 -6.08 1.41 3.46
C PHE A 64 -4.65 0.87 3.58
N ASP A 65 -4.42 -0.28 2.96
CA ASP A 65 -3.16 -0.99 2.93
C ASP A 65 -2.47 -0.76 1.58
N VAL A 66 -1.40 0.03 1.57
CA VAL A 66 -0.70 0.46 0.37
C VAL A 66 0.52 -0.42 0.12
N HIS A 67 0.53 -1.09 -1.03
CA HIS A 67 1.66 -1.85 -1.53
C HIS A 67 2.34 -1.09 -2.65
N LEU A 68 3.55 -0.57 -2.38
CA LEU A 68 4.33 0.19 -3.34
C LEU A 68 5.22 -0.73 -4.17
N MET A 69 4.84 -0.93 -5.43
CA MET A 69 5.64 -1.53 -6.50
C MET A 69 6.20 -0.41 -7.38
N ALA A 70 7.11 0.39 -6.82
CA ALA A 70 7.69 1.57 -7.47
C ALA A 70 9.14 1.80 -7.04
N PHE A 71 9.95 2.47 -7.85
CA PHE A 71 11.29 2.92 -7.46
C PHE A 71 11.26 4.30 -6.79
N ASN A 72 12.30 4.61 -6.01
CA ASN A 72 12.42 5.87 -5.25
C ASN A 72 11.22 6.11 -4.31
N VAL A 73 10.91 5.08 -3.52
CA VAL A 73 9.70 4.98 -2.68
C VAL A 73 9.51 6.09 -1.65
N ASP A 74 10.58 6.75 -1.18
CA ASP A 74 10.51 7.71 -0.06
C ASP A 74 9.53 8.87 -0.32
N GLU A 75 9.42 9.35 -1.56
CA GLU A 75 8.47 10.41 -1.91
C GLU A 75 7.03 9.88 -1.95
N LEU A 76 6.83 8.70 -2.55
CA LEU A 76 5.51 8.05 -2.57
C LEU A 76 5.04 7.69 -1.15
N ILE A 77 5.94 7.24 -0.27
CA ILE A 77 5.66 7.01 1.15
C ILE A 77 5.03 8.25 1.77
N ARG A 78 5.67 9.43 1.61
CA ARG A 78 5.14 10.70 2.14
C ARG A 78 3.78 11.03 1.57
N GLN A 79 3.60 10.87 0.27
CA GLN A 79 2.35 11.21 -0.39
C GLN A 79 1.20 10.28 0.02
N PHE A 80 1.44 8.97 0.15
CA PHE A 80 0.41 8.01 0.60
C PHE A 80 0.11 8.14 2.09
N ALA A 81 1.11 8.41 2.94
CA ALA A 81 0.86 8.71 4.34
C ALA A 81 -0.02 9.97 4.49
N ASN A 82 0.30 11.05 3.78
CA ASN A 82 -0.52 12.27 3.75
C ASN A 82 -1.92 12.04 3.13
N ALA A 83 -2.08 11.04 2.28
CA ALA A 83 -3.37 10.63 1.73
C ALA A 83 -4.22 9.83 2.73
N GLY A 84 -3.66 9.42 3.87
CA GLY A 84 -4.35 8.67 4.92
C GLY A 84 -4.18 7.15 4.83
N ALA A 85 -3.06 6.67 4.26
CA ALA A 85 -2.72 5.26 4.32
C ALA A 85 -2.64 4.77 5.78
N TYR A 86 -3.13 3.56 6.03
CA TYR A 86 -3.01 2.90 7.34
C TYR A 86 -1.71 2.10 7.45
N ARG A 87 -1.36 1.39 6.37
CA ARG A 87 -0.17 0.58 6.24
C ARG A 87 0.49 0.88 4.90
N ILE A 88 1.82 0.92 4.87
CA ILE A 88 2.61 1.06 3.65
C ILE A 88 3.67 -0.04 3.66
N SER A 89 3.71 -0.83 2.60
CA SER A 89 4.72 -1.87 2.40
C SER A 89 5.52 -1.63 1.12
N ILE A 90 6.84 -1.79 1.22
CA ILE A 90 7.80 -1.55 0.12
C ILE A 90 8.62 -2.80 -0.16
N HIS A 91 9.14 -2.93 -1.37
CA HIS A 91 10.12 -3.96 -1.71
C HIS A 91 11.54 -3.55 -1.30
N PRO A 92 12.39 -4.48 -0.84
CA PRO A 92 13.74 -4.17 -0.38
C PRO A 92 14.66 -3.68 -1.50
N ASP A 93 14.43 -4.12 -2.74
CA ASP A 93 15.18 -3.73 -3.93
C ASP A 93 14.68 -2.43 -4.58
N ALA A 94 13.58 -1.85 -4.08
CA ALA A 94 13.04 -0.58 -4.55
C ALA A 94 13.71 0.67 -3.95
N THR A 95 14.60 0.49 -2.96
CA THR A 95 15.31 1.55 -2.26
C THR A 95 16.75 1.13 -1.94
N ILE A 96 17.67 2.10 -1.92
CA ILE A 96 19.06 1.88 -1.48
C ILE A 96 19.14 1.75 0.05
N HIS A 97 18.24 2.42 0.78
CA HIS A 97 18.30 2.56 2.23
C HIS A 97 17.01 2.04 2.88
N LEU A 98 16.83 0.72 2.87
CA LEU A 98 15.62 0.05 3.36
C LEU A 98 15.23 0.45 4.79
N ASP A 99 16.17 0.38 5.74
CA ASP A 99 15.94 0.77 7.14
C ASP A 99 15.42 2.20 7.27
N ARG A 100 16.05 3.16 6.56
CA ARG A 100 15.62 4.56 6.53
C ARG A 100 14.21 4.72 5.95
N SER A 101 13.91 4.03 4.86
CA SER A 101 12.57 4.07 4.24
C SER A 101 11.50 3.51 5.18
N LEU A 102 11.80 2.45 5.93
CA LEU A 102 10.89 1.88 6.93
C LEU A 102 10.73 2.80 8.15
N ALA A 103 11.81 3.43 8.62
CA ALA A 103 11.74 4.45 9.66
C ALA A 103 10.84 5.62 9.25
N LEU A 104 10.98 6.10 8.01
CA LEU A 104 10.12 7.14 7.46
C LEU A 104 8.63 6.77 7.48
N ILE A 105 8.27 5.54 7.12
CA ILE A 105 6.86 5.08 7.18
C ILE A 105 6.33 5.17 8.61
N ARG A 106 7.13 4.74 9.60
CA ARG A 106 6.76 4.77 11.02
C ARG A 106 6.67 6.20 11.58
N GLU A 107 7.58 7.09 11.18
CA GLU A 107 7.57 8.51 11.55
C GLU A 107 6.34 9.26 11.03
N LEU A 108 5.72 8.76 9.95
CA LEU A 108 4.49 9.28 9.37
C LEU A 108 3.24 8.57 9.89
N ASP A 109 3.31 7.96 11.08
CA ASP A 109 2.22 7.27 11.78
C ASP A 109 1.56 6.13 10.99
N CYS A 110 2.25 5.56 10.02
CA CYS A 110 1.80 4.40 9.24
C CYS A 110 2.44 3.11 9.74
N GLN A 111 1.75 1.97 9.57
CA GLN A 111 2.38 0.67 9.76
C GLN A 111 3.36 0.39 8.61
N ALA A 112 4.60 0.05 8.93
CA ALA A 112 5.63 -0.29 7.95
C ALA A 112 5.65 -1.79 7.64
N GLY A 113 5.84 -2.14 6.37
CA GLY A 113 5.99 -3.52 5.91
C GLY A 113 7.06 -3.68 4.83
N ILE A 114 7.61 -4.89 4.74
CA ILE A 114 8.52 -5.31 3.66
C ILE A 114 7.77 -6.33 2.81
N VAL A 115 7.82 -6.15 1.50
CA VAL A 115 7.31 -7.11 0.52
C VAL A 115 8.48 -7.90 -0.06
N LEU A 116 8.34 -9.22 -0.12
CA LEU A 116 9.33 -10.09 -0.73
C LEU A 116 8.77 -10.63 -2.04
N ASN A 117 9.44 -10.32 -3.15
CA ASN A 117 9.20 -11.00 -4.41
C ASN A 117 9.46 -12.51 -4.27
N PRO A 118 8.90 -13.36 -5.16
CA PRO A 118 9.06 -14.81 -5.05
C PRO A 118 10.51 -15.32 -4.97
N ALA A 119 11.45 -14.60 -5.59
CA ALA A 119 12.88 -14.94 -5.58
C ALA A 119 13.69 -14.19 -4.51
N ALA A 120 13.07 -13.25 -3.78
CA ALA A 120 13.76 -12.47 -2.75
C ALA A 120 14.06 -13.34 -1.52
N SER A 121 15.25 -13.18 -0.96
CA SER A 121 15.66 -13.88 0.25
C SER A 121 14.97 -13.30 1.49
N ILE A 122 14.58 -14.15 2.44
CA ILE A 122 14.09 -13.69 3.75
C ILE A 122 15.17 -12.97 4.57
N GLU A 123 16.44 -13.08 4.19
CA GLU A 123 17.56 -12.42 4.88
C GLU A 123 17.42 -10.89 4.93
N HIS A 124 16.67 -10.28 4.00
CA HIS A 124 16.32 -8.86 4.04
C HIS A 124 15.63 -8.42 5.33
N LEU A 125 15.03 -9.35 6.09
CA LEU A 125 14.35 -9.08 7.34
C LEU A 125 15.27 -9.07 8.58
N THR A 126 16.53 -9.44 8.43
CA THR A 126 17.42 -9.70 9.59
C THR A 126 17.90 -8.43 10.29
N TRP A 127 18.03 -7.33 9.54
CA TRP A 127 18.76 -6.12 9.99
C TRP A 127 17.94 -4.82 9.80
N VAL A 128 16.62 -4.92 9.92
CA VAL A 128 15.62 -3.87 9.63
C VAL A 128 14.58 -3.72 10.74
#